data_AF-A0A7S2FVV3-F1
#
_entry.id   AF-A0A7S2FVV3-F1
#
_cell.length_a   1.000
_cell.length_b   1.000
_cell.length_c   1.000
_cell.angle_alpha   90.00
_cell.angle_beta   90.00
_cell.angle_gamma   90.00
#
_symmetry.space_group_name_H-M   'P 1'
#
loop_
_entity.id
_entity.type
_entity.pdbx_description
1 polymer ?
#
loop_
_entity_poly.entity_id
_entity_poly.type
_entity_poly.pdbx_seq_one_letter_code
_entity_poly.pdbx_strand_id
1 'polypeptide(L)'
;MVAHVIKWVRAELRRKPETRFLQISPNDGPAHCKTPSEARVNAEEGTEAGAFFRAINEIAAAISPEHPDTKIVSLAYSWTQRPPQALASSKLPKLHPAVVVYFAPIGDNFAIPHVVPSTSPVHQFAAPEYNRMTTADLARWKELIAPRNMWIWDYVTDFSGYMHPFPNYHVLGQNVRDLAAIGATHYYAEGESDSDGGELAELKAFLLSKLIWDPTLNETELIGTFLTGYYGAAAQHLREYMQALTDAVAPTTPERRFVRGSRVRVATRPWAAGGRGVVTNAHSDGTYDVNLTEANGFPTHPHVVSWAYLKRDQEVGGGHATEPASEPGSAQPTDVYGSALPRRNGTLVVDIADGYGSALPRSNGTLVVDMVAESCDVPQNGSHNGWACGYLTPHTTLRALRAQLAAAATPGLTAAQAARVRRSALPSYYVALVKWEELRAWVAQHPELEGDWPLPEAKEAVFEQFVGSLKAFKGITKVAGESGAPWTETWLRDRIFFGNVSTMKRG
;
A
#
# COMPACT_ATOMS: atom_id res chain seq x y z
N MET A 1 21.96 14.46 27.92
CA MET A 1 21.04 13.30 27.91
C MET A 1 21.81 11.98 28.07
N VAL A 2 22.60 11.55 27.08
CA VAL A 2 23.24 10.22 27.01
C VAL A 2 23.83 9.68 28.32
N ALA A 3 24.71 10.42 28.99
CA ALA A 3 25.33 9.97 30.26
C ALA A 3 24.32 9.61 31.38
N HIS A 4 23.13 10.24 31.40
CA HIS A 4 22.06 9.88 32.32
C HIS A 4 21.41 8.54 31.93
N VAL A 5 21.17 8.33 30.63
CA VAL A 5 20.64 7.06 30.10
C VAL A 5 21.62 5.93 30.37
N ILE A 6 22.92 6.11 30.12
CA ILE A 6 23.96 5.11 30.45
C ILE A 6 23.95 4.77 31.96
N LYS A 7 23.82 5.78 32.84
CA LYS A 7 23.70 5.55 34.30
C LYS A 7 22.46 4.74 34.66
N TRP A 8 21.33 4.99 34.00
CA TRP A 8 20.08 4.24 34.19
C TRP A 8 20.17 2.81 33.65
N VAL A 9 20.70 2.60 32.44
CA VAL A 9 20.91 1.27 31.85
C VAL A 9 21.80 0.42 32.75
N ARG A 10 22.95 0.95 33.20
CA ARG A 10 23.82 0.26 34.18
C ARG A 10 23.09 -0.08 35.50
N ALA A 11 22.07 0.67 35.89
CA ALA A 11 21.29 0.38 37.09
C ALA A 11 20.25 -0.74 36.87
N GLU A 12 19.53 -0.72 35.76
CA GLU A 12 18.57 -1.79 35.42
C GLU A 12 19.30 -3.11 35.10
N LEU A 13 20.44 -3.09 34.41
CA LEU A 13 21.22 -4.29 34.12
C LEU A 13 21.92 -4.88 35.37
N ARG A 14 22.21 -4.08 36.40
CA ARG A 14 22.59 -4.62 37.72
C ARG A 14 21.41 -5.24 38.48
N ARG A 15 20.18 -4.83 38.18
CA ARG A 15 18.95 -5.36 38.79
C ARG A 15 18.44 -6.61 38.08
N LYS A 16 18.77 -6.76 36.79
CA LYS A 16 18.41 -7.85 35.89
C LYS A 16 19.59 -8.26 34.99
N PRO A 17 20.65 -8.90 35.53
CA PRO A 17 21.84 -9.27 34.76
C PRO A 17 21.55 -10.27 33.62
N GLU A 18 20.43 -11.00 33.69
CA GLU A 18 19.93 -11.89 32.64
C GLU A 18 19.45 -11.15 31.38
N THR A 19 19.23 -9.83 31.43
CA THR A 19 18.67 -9.03 30.32
C THR A 19 19.48 -9.15 29.03
N ARG A 20 18.96 -9.89 28.04
CA ARG A 20 19.56 -10.05 26.70
C ARG A 20 19.19 -8.93 25.74
N PHE A 21 18.03 -8.30 25.91
CA PHE A 21 17.52 -7.21 25.10
C PHE A 21 16.96 -6.11 26.00
N LEU A 22 17.38 -4.87 25.77
CA LEU A 22 16.90 -3.70 26.51
C LEU A 22 16.50 -2.63 25.49
N GLN A 23 15.22 -2.25 25.47
CA GLN A 23 14.68 -1.29 24.50
C GLN A 23 14.91 0.16 24.96
N ILE A 24 15.46 0.98 24.06
CA ILE A 24 15.61 2.43 24.19
C ILE A 24 15.14 3.03 22.87
N SER A 25 13.88 3.46 22.83
CA SER A 25 13.21 3.97 21.63
C SER A 25 12.77 5.43 21.80
N PRO A 26 12.47 6.16 20.71
CA PRO A 26 11.56 7.30 20.78
C PRO A 26 10.18 6.86 21.31
N ASN A 27 9.34 7.84 21.66
CA ASN A 27 7.91 7.58 21.83
C ASN A 27 7.26 7.25 20.47
N ASP A 28 6.15 6.53 20.48
CA ASP A 28 5.35 6.06 19.33
C ASP A 28 4.58 7.17 18.57
N GLY A 29 5.03 8.42 18.64
CA GLY A 29 4.40 9.57 17.99
C GLY A 29 5.40 10.47 17.24
N PRO A 30 4.90 11.43 16.43
CA PRO A 30 5.73 12.31 15.61
C PRO A 30 6.52 13.36 16.43
N ALA A 31 6.14 13.59 17.70
CA ALA A 31 6.73 14.60 18.55
C ALA A 31 8.16 14.24 19.00
N HIS A 32 9.14 15.09 18.69
CA HIS A 32 10.54 14.87 19.01
C HIS A 32 11.31 16.16 19.28
N CYS A 33 12.50 16.03 19.88
CA CYS A 33 13.37 17.16 20.19
C CYS A 33 14.00 17.76 18.92
N LYS A 34 13.86 19.07 18.75
CA LYS A 34 14.37 19.84 17.60
C LYS A 34 15.33 20.96 18.05
N THR A 35 16.21 20.70 19.02
CA THR A 35 17.20 21.70 19.46
C THR A 35 18.19 22.04 18.34
N PRO A 36 18.81 23.24 18.32
CA PRO A 36 19.82 23.59 17.31
C PRO A 36 21.01 22.63 17.25
N SER A 37 21.34 21.99 18.38
CA SER A 37 22.34 20.91 18.48
C SER A 37 21.93 19.63 17.74
N GLU A 38 20.68 19.20 17.90
CA GLU A 38 20.14 18.01 17.24
C GLU A 38 19.90 18.27 15.74
N ALA A 39 19.30 19.42 15.40
CA ALA A 39 19.06 19.84 14.02
C ALA A 39 20.35 19.87 13.17
N ARG A 40 21.47 20.35 13.74
CA ARG A 40 22.78 20.30 13.07
C ARG A 40 23.26 18.87 12.83
N VAL A 41 23.08 17.97 13.79
CA VAL A 41 23.49 16.55 13.64
C VAL A 41 22.58 15.82 12.65
N ASN A 42 21.27 16.13 12.65
CA ASN A 42 20.31 15.61 11.69
C ASN A 42 20.62 16.07 10.25
N ALA A 43 21.08 17.30 10.08
CA ALA A 43 21.59 17.80 8.81
C ALA A 43 22.92 17.13 8.39
N GLU A 44 23.84 16.87 9.33
CA GLU A 44 25.06 16.09 9.05
C GLU A 44 24.75 14.67 8.55
N GLU A 45 23.75 14.00 9.12
CA GLU A 45 23.35 12.63 8.78
C GLU A 45 22.26 12.53 7.68
N GLY A 46 21.70 13.64 7.21
CA GLY A 46 20.64 13.66 6.20
C GLY A 46 19.29 13.09 6.63
N THR A 47 18.98 13.05 7.93
CA THR A 47 17.72 12.50 8.49
C THR A 47 17.40 13.08 9.86
N GLU A 48 16.11 13.20 10.21
CA GLU A 48 15.67 13.56 11.57
C GLU A 48 16.08 12.53 12.63
N ALA A 49 16.39 11.29 12.23
CA ALA A 49 16.85 10.20 13.09
C ALA A 49 18.31 10.35 13.57
N GLY A 50 19.09 11.27 12.99
CA GLY A 50 20.56 11.27 13.07
C GLY A 50 21.13 11.43 14.48
N ALA A 51 20.66 12.45 15.21
CA ALA A 51 21.09 12.73 16.58
C ALA A 51 20.71 11.60 17.54
N PHE A 52 19.53 11.02 17.33
CA PHE A 52 19.03 9.90 18.13
C PHE A 52 19.86 8.62 17.92
N PHE A 53 20.13 8.21 16.67
CA PHE A 53 20.94 7.02 16.43
C PHE A 53 22.42 7.20 16.76
N ARG A 54 22.99 8.41 16.67
CA ARG A 54 24.32 8.68 17.26
C ARG A 54 24.31 8.47 18.79
N ALA A 55 23.25 8.92 19.48
CA ALA A 55 23.11 8.71 20.92
C ALA A 55 22.93 7.22 21.31
N ILE A 56 22.10 6.46 20.58
CA ILE A 56 21.96 5.00 20.76
C ILE A 56 23.29 4.28 20.54
N ASN A 57 24.09 4.71 19.55
CA ASN A 57 25.41 4.17 19.28
C ASN A 57 26.41 4.42 20.44
N GLU A 58 26.42 5.63 21.00
CA GLU A 58 27.23 5.98 22.18
C GLU A 58 26.82 5.16 23.42
N ILE A 59 25.52 5.00 23.66
CA ILE A 59 25.00 4.16 24.76
C ILE A 59 25.45 2.71 24.57
N ALA A 60 25.30 2.13 23.38
CA ALA A 60 25.68 0.75 23.11
C ALA A 60 27.19 0.53 23.29
N ALA A 61 28.03 1.44 22.81
CA ALA A 61 29.48 1.38 22.99
C ALA A 61 29.90 1.50 24.47
N ALA A 62 29.18 2.29 25.28
CA ALA A 62 29.45 2.46 26.71
C ALA A 62 28.96 1.29 27.60
N ILE A 63 27.98 0.51 27.14
CA ILE A 63 27.37 -0.60 27.90
C ILE A 63 27.97 -1.96 27.54
N SER A 64 28.30 -2.20 26.27
CA SER A 64 28.78 -3.50 25.79
C SER A 64 30.04 -4.05 26.48
N PRO A 65 31.01 -3.24 26.96
CA PRO A 65 32.17 -3.77 27.69
C PRO A 65 31.83 -4.39 29.06
N GLU A 66 30.75 -3.93 29.69
CA GLU A 66 30.25 -4.48 30.97
C GLU A 66 29.18 -5.56 30.76
N HIS A 67 28.43 -5.47 29.65
CA HIS A 67 27.28 -6.32 29.34
C HIS A 67 27.31 -6.79 27.87
N PRO A 68 28.28 -7.64 27.46
CA PRO A 68 28.52 -7.97 26.05
C PRO A 68 27.38 -8.75 25.37
N ASP A 69 26.61 -9.50 26.17
CA ASP A 69 25.45 -10.26 25.69
C ASP A 69 24.19 -9.39 25.50
N THR A 70 24.15 -8.19 26.07
CA THR A 70 22.96 -7.34 26.06
C THR A 70 22.91 -6.51 24.77
N LYS A 71 21.83 -6.65 24.01
CA LYS A 71 21.52 -5.79 22.87
C LYS A 71 20.66 -4.59 23.30
N ILE A 72 20.97 -3.43 22.73
CA ILE A 72 20.12 -2.23 22.80
C ILE A 72 19.18 -2.25 21.60
N VAL A 73 17.88 -2.44 21.83
CA VAL A 73 16.85 -2.43 20.79
C VAL A 73 16.32 -0.99 20.65
N SER A 74 16.18 -0.50 19.42
CA SER A 74 15.67 0.85 19.15
C SER A 74 14.72 0.84 17.97
N LEU A 75 13.57 1.51 18.10
CA LEU A 75 12.66 1.70 16.96
C LEU A 75 13.32 2.52 15.85
N ALA A 76 13.03 2.14 14.61
CA ALA A 76 13.11 2.96 13.41
C ALA A 76 11.68 3.08 12.86
N TYR A 77 10.97 4.10 13.35
CA TYR A 77 9.53 4.31 13.20
C TYR A 77 9.23 5.80 13.03
N SER A 78 8.24 6.17 12.22
CA SER A 78 7.85 7.57 11.98
C SER A 78 9.09 8.42 11.61
N TRP A 79 9.32 9.55 12.29
CA TRP A 79 10.50 10.42 12.12
C TRP A 79 11.87 9.74 12.34
N THR A 80 11.90 8.54 12.95
CA THR A 80 13.12 7.71 13.10
C THR A 80 13.25 6.60 12.05
N GLN A 81 12.27 6.40 11.17
CA GLN A 81 12.30 5.33 10.15
C GLN A 81 13.48 5.50 9.19
N ARG A 82 13.69 6.72 8.68
CA ARG A 82 14.72 7.01 7.67
C ARG A 82 16.13 6.94 8.28
N PRO A 83 17.01 6.02 7.82
CA PRO A 83 18.35 5.84 8.37
C PRO A 83 19.30 7.02 8.09
N PRO A 84 20.37 7.16 8.89
CA PRO A 84 21.53 7.99 8.58
C PRO A 84 22.10 7.70 7.18
N GLN A 85 22.08 8.73 6.33
CA GLN A 85 22.35 8.65 4.90
C GLN A 85 23.87 8.57 4.62
N ALA A 86 24.27 7.99 3.49
CA ALA A 86 25.68 7.83 3.10
C ALA A 86 26.31 9.13 2.55
N LEU A 87 26.14 10.25 3.27
CA LEU A 87 26.64 11.57 2.88
C LEU A 87 28.09 11.78 3.33
N ALA A 88 28.85 12.62 2.63
CA ALA A 88 30.20 13.04 3.04
C ALA A 88 30.23 13.82 4.38
N SER A 89 29.08 14.31 4.83
CA SER A 89 28.88 14.94 6.15
C SER A 89 28.54 13.95 7.28
N SER A 90 28.19 12.70 6.94
CA SER A 90 27.82 11.66 7.92
C SER A 90 29.02 11.31 8.78
N LYS A 91 28.76 11.06 10.07
CA LYS A 91 29.76 10.61 11.04
C LYS A 91 29.35 9.29 11.69
N LEU A 92 28.28 8.66 11.19
CA LEU A 92 27.79 7.35 11.62
C LEU A 92 27.90 6.33 10.46
N PRO A 93 29.11 5.84 10.14
CA PRO A 93 29.31 4.91 9.03
C PRO A 93 28.65 3.55 9.26
N LYS A 94 28.57 3.11 10.53
CA LYS A 94 27.85 1.91 11.02
C LYS A 94 27.42 2.11 12.47
N LEU A 95 26.43 1.32 12.91
CA LEU A 95 26.03 1.17 14.31
C LEU A 95 26.86 0.08 15.02
N HIS A 96 27.00 0.21 16.33
CA HIS A 96 27.70 -0.74 17.20
C HIS A 96 27.04 -2.14 17.12
N PRO A 97 27.79 -3.26 17.14
CA PRO A 97 27.22 -4.62 17.03
C PRO A 97 26.23 -5.04 18.13
N ALA A 98 26.06 -4.22 19.17
CA ALA A 98 25.03 -4.39 20.19
C ALA A 98 23.71 -3.65 19.89
N VAL A 99 23.65 -2.74 18.91
CA VAL A 99 22.42 -2.07 18.51
C VAL A 99 21.60 -2.96 17.57
N VAL A 100 20.33 -3.14 17.91
CA VAL A 100 19.30 -3.79 17.09
C VAL A 100 18.32 -2.72 16.64
N VAL A 101 18.05 -2.67 15.34
CA VAL A 101 17.03 -1.79 14.74
C VAL A 101 15.72 -2.57 14.68
N TYR A 102 14.68 -1.99 15.26
CA TYR A 102 13.31 -2.51 15.24
C TYR A 102 12.50 -1.63 14.28
N PHE A 103 12.46 -2.05 13.02
CA PHE A 103 11.93 -1.25 11.90
C PHE A 103 10.41 -1.45 11.76
N ALA A 104 9.68 -0.35 11.53
CA ALA A 104 8.22 -0.33 11.64
C ALA A 104 7.58 0.56 10.55
N PRO A 105 7.20 0.00 9.38
CA PRO A 105 6.78 0.75 8.20
C PRO A 105 5.29 1.16 8.22
N ILE A 106 4.87 1.92 9.25
CA ILE A 106 3.46 2.29 9.47
C ILE A 106 2.80 3.08 8.31
N GLY A 107 3.60 3.72 7.45
CA GLY A 107 3.11 4.47 6.29
C GLY A 107 3.07 3.69 4.97
N ASP A 108 3.45 2.40 4.96
CA ASP A 108 3.37 1.58 3.74
C ASP A 108 1.93 1.39 3.27
N ASN A 109 1.75 1.20 1.96
CA ASN A 109 0.56 0.54 1.47
C ASN A 109 0.67 -0.97 1.74
N PHE A 110 -0.06 -1.47 2.75
CA PHE A 110 -0.10 -2.88 3.12
C PHE A 110 -0.82 -3.78 2.10
N ALA A 111 -1.50 -3.21 1.09
CA ALA A 111 -2.08 -3.98 -0.02
C ALA A 111 -1.04 -4.38 -1.10
N ILE A 112 0.23 -4.00 -0.92
CA ILE A 112 1.38 -4.43 -1.73
C ILE A 112 2.54 -4.84 -0.79
N PRO A 113 3.59 -5.52 -1.28
CA PRO A 113 4.74 -5.85 -0.42
C PRO A 113 5.48 -4.61 0.13
N HIS A 114 6.14 -4.74 1.28
CA HIS A 114 7.03 -3.68 1.81
C HIS A 114 8.25 -3.44 0.90
N VAL A 115 8.80 -4.55 0.39
CA VAL A 115 9.99 -4.57 -0.47
C VAL A 115 9.51 -4.59 -1.92
N VAL A 116 9.70 -3.48 -2.63
CA VAL A 116 9.24 -3.29 -4.02
C VAL A 116 10.38 -2.84 -4.93
N PRO A 117 10.55 -3.46 -6.11
CA PRO A 117 11.42 -2.91 -7.15
C PRO A 117 11.09 -1.45 -7.46
N SER A 118 12.10 -0.63 -7.76
CA SER A 118 11.88 0.78 -8.18
C SER A 118 10.99 0.89 -9.43
N THR A 119 11.05 -0.12 -10.31
CA THR A 119 10.25 -0.28 -11.52
C THR A 119 8.86 -0.89 -11.29
N SER A 120 8.40 -1.03 -10.04
CA SER A 120 7.08 -1.60 -9.75
C SER A 120 5.97 -0.75 -10.39
N PRO A 121 4.98 -1.38 -11.04
CA PRO A 121 3.88 -0.66 -11.69
C PRO A 121 3.07 0.14 -10.66
N VAL A 122 2.50 1.27 -11.09
CA VAL A 122 1.59 2.05 -10.25
C VAL A 122 0.27 1.28 -10.09
N HIS A 123 -0.18 1.11 -8.84
CA HIS A 123 -1.47 0.50 -8.53
C HIS A 123 -2.57 1.53 -8.67
N GLN A 124 -3.77 1.11 -9.08
CA GLN A 124 -4.83 2.06 -9.48
C GLN A 124 -5.24 3.04 -8.38
N PHE A 125 -5.11 2.62 -7.12
CA PHE A 125 -5.54 3.34 -5.92
C PHE A 125 -4.41 3.51 -4.90
N ALA A 126 -3.15 3.31 -5.32
CA ALA A 126 -1.98 3.49 -4.46
C ALA A 126 -0.71 3.78 -5.27
N ALA A 127 -0.06 4.90 -4.99
CA ALA A 127 1.31 5.15 -5.42
C ALA A 127 2.26 4.33 -4.52
N PRO A 128 3.08 3.40 -5.06
CA PRO A 128 4.02 2.59 -4.26
C PRO A 128 5.24 3.39 -3.76
N GLU A 129 5.13 4.72 -3.61
CA GLU A 129 6.25 5.59 -3.26
C GLU A 129 6.70 5.41 -1.82
N TYR A 130 5.78 5.24 -0.87
CA TYR A 130 6.17 4.98 0.52
C TYR A 130 6.85 3.59 0.65
N ASN A 131 6.31 2.54 0.01
CA ASN A 131 6.96 1.23 -0.04
C ASN A 131 8.33 1.30 -0.75
N ARG A 132 8.53 2.16 -1.76
CA ARG A 132 9.86 2.43 -2.35
C ARG A 132 10.80 3.11 -1.36
N MET A 133 10.32 4.07 -0.57
CA MET A 133 11.11 4.67 0.53
C MET A 133 11.46 3.63 1.58
N THR A 134 10.50 2.82 2.05
CA THR A 134 10.71 1.69 2.95
C THR A 134 11.73 0.70 2.40
N THR A 135 11.68 0.37 1.11
CA THR A 135 12.68 -0.49 0.44
C THR A 135 14.09 0.09 0.51
N ALA A 136 14.23 1.39 0.26
CA ALA A 136 15.51 2.10 0.36
C ALA A 136 16.01 2.22 1.81
N ASP A 137 15.11 2.51 2.75
CA ASP A 137 15.39 2.60 4.18
C ASP A 137 15.85 1.24 4.74
N LEU A 138 15.14 0.15 4.42
CA LEU A 138 15.52 -1.23 4.79
C LEU A 138 16.88 -1.63 4.23
N ALA A 139 17.15 -1.32 2.96
CA ALA A 139 18.44 -1.56 2.32
C ALA A 139 19.58 -0.78 3.02
N ARG A 140 19.37 0.50 3.31
CA ARG A 140 20.35 1.35 4.00
C ARG A 140 20.53 0.97 5.48
N TRP A 141 19.48 0.52 6.17
CA TRP A 141 19.60 -0.04 7.51
C TRP A 141 20.46 -1.31 7.52
N LYS A 142 20.28 -2.21 6.54
CA LYS A 142 21.10 -3.43 6.35
C LYS A 142 22.59 -3.14 6.18
N GLU A 143 22.96 -1.99 5.61
CA GLU A 143 24.35 -1.53 5.53
C GLU A 143 24.88 -1.02 6.88
N LEU A 144 24.06 -0.33 7.67
CA LEU A 144 24.46 0.31 8.93
C LEU A 144 24.64 -0.68 10.09
N ILE A 145 23.79 -1.70 10.18
CA ILE A 145 23.74 -2.64 11.31
C ILE A 145 24.74 -3.80 11.16
N ALA A 146 24.95 -4.53 12.26
CA ALA A 146 25.58 -5.84 12.20
C ALA A 146 24.59 -6.89 11.63
N PRO A 147 25.06 -7.96 10.97
CA PRO A 147 24.18 -9.03 10.48
C PRO A 147 23.27 -9.57 11.59
N ARG A 148 22.02 -9.90 11.24
CA ARG A 148 20.95 -10.40 12.13
C ARG A 148 20.35 -9.39 13.12
N ASN A 149 20.90 -8.17 13.25
CA ASN A 149 20.38 -7.11 14.15
C ASN A 149 19.19 -6.31 13.56
N MET A 150 18.41 -6.89 12.63
CA MET A 150 17.15 -6.32 12.13
C MET A 150 15.96 -7.09 12.73
N TRP A 151 15.04 -6.35 13.35
CA TRP A 151 13.75 -6.81 13.85
C TRP A 151 12.64 -6.03 13.13
N ILE A 152 11.47 -6.63 12.86
CA ILE A 152 10.36 -5.98 12.16
C ILE A 152 9.11 -5.91 13.04
N TRP A 153 8.48 -4.75 13.09
CA TRP A 153 7.13 -4.50 13.59
C TRP A 153 6.22 -4.21 12.38
N ASP A 154 5.53 -5.24 11.90
CA ASP A 154 4.54 -5.16 10.81
C ASP A 154 3.14 -4.88 11.37
N TYR A 155 2.21 -4.49 10.50
CA TYR A 155 0.84 -4.11 10.84
C TYR A 155 -0.16 -4.81 9.90
N VAL A 156 -1.18 -5.45 10.48
CA VAL A 156 -2.15 -6.27 9.72
C VAL A 156 -3.61 -5.82 9.82
N THR A 157 -3.82 -4.60 10.29
CA THR A 157 -5.13 -3.94 10.43
C THR A 157 -5.09 -2.46 10.00
N ASP A 158 -6.25 -1.89 9.69
CA ASP A 158 -6.43 -0.43 9.59
C ASP A 158 -6.80 0.14 10.97
N PHE A 159 -5.84 0.74 11.66
CA PHE A 159 -6.08 1.44 12.93
C PHE A 159 -7.03 2.64 12.84
N SER A 160 -7.30 3.15 11.63
CA SER A 160 -8.35 4.16 11.40
C SER A 160 -9.75 3.55 11.35
N GLY A 161 -9.86 2.25 11.07
CA GLY A 161 -11.13 1.56 10.82
C GLY A 161 -11.03 0.04 10.84
N TYR A 162 -11.09 -0.57 12.03
CA TYR A 162 -11.11 -2.04 12.20
C TYR A 162 -12.27 -2.75 11.46
N MET A 163 -13.35 -2.03 11.11
CA MET A 163 -14.47 -2.53 10.29
C MET A 163 -14.36 -2.16 8.81
N HIS A 164 -13.21 -1.67 8.34
CA HIS A 164 -12.89 -1.64 6.92
C HIS A 164 -12.34 -3.02 6.48
N PRO A 165 -12.62 -3.45 5.24
CA PRO A 165 -11.79 -4.45 4.58
C PRO A 165 -10.32 -4.01 4.58
N PHE A 166 -9.40 -4.96 4.66
CA PHE A 166 -7.96 -4.69 4.72
C PHE A 166 -7.19 -5.86 4.06
N PRO A 167 -7.15 -5.92 2.72
CA PRO A 167 -6.83 -7.13 1.97
C PRO A 167 -5.33 -7.47 1.88
N ASN A 168 -4.56 -7.25 2.94
CA ASN A 168 -3.11 -7.48 2.99
C ASN A 168 -2.70 -8.96 3.08
N TYR A 169 -3.63 -9.88 3.39
CA TYR A 169 -3.35 -11.33 3.56
C TYR A 169 -2.65 -11.97 2.37
N HIS A 170 -2.78 -11.39 1.16
CA HIS A 170 -2.18 -11.90 -0.06
C HIS A 170 -0.71 -11.52 -0.26
N VAL A 171 -0.17 -10.57 0.52
CA VAL A 171 1.26 -10.17 0.47
C VAL A 171 2.09 -10.67 1.65
N LEU A 172 1.46 -11.17 2.73
CA LEU A 172 2.15 -11.60 3.95
C LEU A 172 3.23 -12.67 3.68
N GLY A 173 2.98 -13.63 2.77
CA GLY A 173 3.98 -14.63 2.38
C GLY A 173 5.22 -13.99 1.75
N GLN A 174 5.02 -13.02 0.87
CA GLN A 174 6.12 -12.31 0.21
C GLN A 174 6.85 -11.37 1.19
N ASN A 175 6.12 -10.65 2.04
CA ASN A 175 6.70 -9.80 3.08
C ASN A 175 7.63 -10.59 4.00
N VAL A 176 7.19 -11.73 4.53
CA VAL A 176 8.03 -12.53 5.43
C VAL A 176 9.27 -13.08 4.71
N ARG A 177 9.16 -13.49 3.43
CA ARG A 177 10.31 -13.92 2.61
C ARG A 177 11.33 -12.80 2.38
N ASP A 178 10.89 -11.62 1.94
CA ASP A 178 11.81 -10.51 1.61
C ASP A 178 12.44 -9.91 2.88
N LEU A 179 11.67 -9.83 3.97
CA LEU A 179 12.17 -9.38 5.27
C LEU A 179 13.21 -10.37 5.85
N ALA A 180 13.02 -11.69 5.67
CA ALA A 180 14.05 -12.67 5.97
C ALA A 180 15.30 -12.51 5.07
N ALA A 181 15.14 -12.22 3.78
CA ALA A 181 16.25 -12.03 2.82
C ALA A 181 17.09 -10.76 3.06
N ILE A 182 16.51 -9.70 3.65
CA ILE A 182 17.29 -8.57 4.16
C ILE A 182 18.03 -8.88 5.49
N GLY A 183 17.74 -10.03 6.11
CA GLY A 183 18.41 -10.50 7.32
C GLY A 183 17.68 -10.16 8.62
N ALA A 184 16.36 -9.91 8.56
CA ALA A 184 15.55 -9.84 9.77
C ALA A 184 15.55 -11.18 10.51
N THR A 185 15.44 -11.14 11.85
CA THR A 185 15.44 -12.35 12.68
C THR A 185 14.30 -12.44 13.67
N HIS A 186 13.57 -11.35 13.87
CA HIS A 186 12.39 -11.27 14.73
C HIS A 186 11.31 -10.52 13.97
N TYR A 187 10.09 -11.00 14.05
CA TYR A 187 8.92 -10.47 13.35
C TYR A 187 7.78 -10.39 14.36
N TYR A 188 7.27 -9.20 14.58
CA TYR A 188 6.02 -8.93 15.30
C TYR A 188 5.03 -8.38 14.27
N ALA A 189 3.77 -8.79 14.38
CA ALA A 189 2.70 -8.34 13.50
C ALA A 189 1.54 -7.86 14.38
N GLU A 190 1.23 -6.57 14.31
CA GLU A 190 0.19 -5.96 15.12
C GLU A 190 -1.14 -5.96 14.38
N GLY A 191 -2.11 -6.69 14.95
CA GLY A 191 -3.53 -6.61 14.57
C GLY A 191 -4.31 -5.74 15.55
N GLU A 192 -5.61 -5.99 15.65
CA GLU A 192 -6.53 -5.29 16.54
C GLU A 192 -6.27 -5.67 18.01
N SER A 193 -5.34 -4.98 18.66
CA SER A 193 -4.87 -5.32 20.01
C SER A 193 -5.86 -4.98 21.13
N ASP A 194 -6.87 -4.12 20.87
CA ASP A 194 -7.86 -3.67 21.85
C ASP A 194 -9.34 -3.90 21.46
N SER A 195 -9.59 -4.64 20.36
CA SER A 195 -10.93 -5.05 19.91
C SER A 195 -10.89 -6.36 19.11
N ASP A 196 -11.86 -7.27 19.32
CA ASP A 196 -12.18 -8.26 18.29
C ASP A 196 -12.80 -7.57 17.06
N GLY A 197 -12.99 -8.33 15.98
CA GLY A 197 -13.85 -7.97 14.84
C GLY A 197 -13.13 -7.64 13.54
N GLY A 198 -11.80 -7.47 13.59
CA GLY A 198 -10.95 -7.18 12.44
C GLY A 198 -11.13 -8.08 11.22
N GLU A 199 -10.94 -7.51 10.02
CA GLU A 199 -11.09 -8.23 8.75
C GLU A 199 -10.14 -9.44 8.70
N LEU A 200 -10.73 -10.64 8.70
CA LEU A 200 -10.03 -11.93 8.61
C LEU A 200 -8.85 -12.08 9.60
N ALA A 201 -8.94 -11.46 10.78
CA ALA A 201 -7.86 -11.45 11.79
C ALA A 201 -7.36 -12.88 12.14
N GLU A 202 -8.27 -13.84 12.35
CA GLU A 202 -7.89 -15.23 12.63
C GLU A 202 -7.13 -15.92 11.47
N LEU A 203 -7.41 -15.55 10.20
CA LEU A 203 -6.65 -16.02 9.04
C LEU A 203 -5.26 -15.40 9.02
N LYS A 204 -5.16 -14.07 9.18
CA LYS A 204 -3.90 -13.32 9.17
C LYS A 204 -2.94 -13.86 10.24
N ALA A 205 -3.44 -14.05 11.45
CA ALA A 205 -2.72 -14.67 12.56
C ALA A 205 -2.28 -16.13 12.24
N PHE A 206 -3.16 -16.94 11.63
CA PHE A 206 -2.80 -18.30 11.22
C PHE A 206 -1.66 -18.29 10.18
N LEU A 207 -1.76 -17.48 9.13
CA LEU A 207 -0.75 -17.41 8.07
C LEU A 207 0.62 -17.02 8.63
N LEU A 208 0.68 -15.96 9.42
CA LEU A 208 1.91 -15.48 10.04
C LEU A 208 2.51 -16.50 11.01
N SER A 209 1.68 -17.22 11.79
CA SER A 209 2.14 -18.31 12.68
C SER A 209 2.82 -19.47 11.95
N LYS A 210 2.64 -19.58 10.63
CA LYS A 210 3.32 -20.56 9.76
C LYS A 210 4.50 -19.93 9.03
N LEU A 211 4.29 -18.81 8.36
CA LEU A 211 5.28 -18.15 7.51
C LEU A 211 6.49 -17.62 8.29
N ILE A 212 6.29 -17.11 9.52
CA ILE A 212 7.40 -16.63 10.37
C ILE A 212 8.27 -17.81 10.87
N TRP A 213 7.70 -19.02 10.95
CA TRP A 213 8.45 -20.24 11.30
C TRP A 213 9.15 -20.86 10.09
N ASP A 214 8.46 -20.91 8.95
CA ASP A 214 8.99 -21.37 7.66
C ASP A 214 8.49 -20.47 6.52
N PRO A 215 9.33 -19.56 5.98
CA PRO A 215 8.95 -18.64 4.92
C PRO A 215 8.86 -19.30 3.55
N THR A 216 9.20 -20.60 3.42
CA THR A 216 9.14 -21.33 2.15
C THR A 216 7.76 -21.95 1.87
N LEU A 217 6.85 -21.92 2.85
CA LEU A 217 5.49 -22.44 2.73
C LEU A 217 4.65 -21.63 1.73
N ASN A 218 3.83 -22.33 0.95
CA ASN A 218 2.90 -21.71 0.00
C ASN A 218 1.71 -21.06 0.72
N GLU A 219 1.66 -19.73 0.74
CA GLU A 219 0.58 -18.95 1.35
C GLU A 219 -0.80 -19.26 0.77
N THR A 220 -0.90 -19.63 -0.51
CA THR A 220 -2.19 -19.95 -1.16
C THR A 220 -2.75 -21.29 -0.65
N GLU A 221 -1.89 -22.27 -0.42
CA GLU A 221 -2.28 -23.55 0.19
C GLU A 221 -2.63 -23.39 1.67
N LEU A 222 -1.89 -22.54 2.40
CA LEU A 222 -2.22 -22.19 3.79
C LEU A 222 -3.57 -21.47 3.90
N ILE A 223 -3.87 -20.51 3.01
CA ILE A 223 -5.19 -19.87 2.91
C ILE A 223 -6.27 -20.92 2.64
N GLY A 224 -6.08 -21.79 1.63
CA GLY A 224 -7.04 -22.85 1.30
C GLY A 224 -7.31 -23.84 2.45
N THR A 225 -6.27 -24.19 3.20
CA THR A 225 -6.33 -25.05 4.38
C THR A 225 -7.10 -24.36 5.51
N PHE A 226 -6.79 -23.09 5.82
CA PHE A 226 -7.50 -22.34 6.84
C PHE A 226 -8.97 -22.15 6.49
N LEU A 227 -9.30 -21.71 5.26
CA LEU A 227 -10.68 -21.45 4.87
C LEU A 227 -11.53 -22.73 5.00
N THR A 228 -11.01 -23.86 4.53
CA THR A 228 -11.68 -25.17 4.62
C THR A 228 -11.88 -25.63 6.07
N GLY A 229 -10.85 -25.52 6.92
CA GLY A 229 -10.94 -25.93 8.32
C GLY A 229 -11.78 -25.00 9.21
N TYR A 230 -11.75 -23.69 8.94
CA TYR A 230 -12.35 -22.67 9.79
C TYR A 230 -13.81 -22.35 9.40
N TYR A 231 -14.11 -22.24 8.10
CA TYR A 231 -15.45 -21.94 7.58
C TYR A 231 -16.20 -23.16 7.01
N GLY A 232 -15.52 -24.28 6.77
CA GLY A 232 -16.16 -25.51 6.25
C GLY A 232 -16.66 -25.33 4.82
N ALA A 233 -17.91 -25.73 4.56
CA ALA A 233 -18.52 -25.66 3.23
C ALA A 233 -18.53 -24.25 2.61
N ALA A 234 -18.54 -23.18 3.43
CA ALA A 234 -18.52 -21.80 2.96
C ALA A 234 -17.14 -21.32 2.45
N ALA A 235 -16.08 -22.13 2.57
CA ALA A 235 -14.70 -21.75 2.26
C ALA A 235 -14.50 -21.16 0.86
N GLN A 236 -15.20 -21.67 -0.16
CA GLN A 236 -15.11 -21.15 -1.53
C GLN A 236 -15.69 -19.73 -1.65
N HIS A 237 -16.78 -19.43 -0.95
CA HIS A 237 -17.38 -18.10 -0.94
C HIS A 237 -16.52 -17.09 -0.15
N LEU A 238 -15.80 -17.53 0.90
CA LEU A 238 -14.79 -16.68 1.54
C LEU A 238 -13.60 -16.40 0.59
N ARG A 239 -13.17 -17.38 -0.23
CA ARG A 239 -12.17 -17.16 -1.28
C ARG A 239 -12.66 -16.16 -2.33
N GLU A 240 -13.93 -16.22 -2.72
CA GLU A 240 -14.54 -15.27 -3.67
C GLU A 240 -14.62 -13.84 -3.10
N TYR A 241 -14.93 -13.70 -1.81
CA TYR A 241 -14.85 -12.44 -1.06
C TYR A 241 -13.41 -11.88 -1.05
N MET A 242 -12.42 -12.70 -0.71
CA MET A 242 -11.01 -12.30 -0.71
C MET A 242 -10.54 -11.90 -2.11
N GLN A 243 -10.89 -12.67 -3.13
CA GLN A 243 -10.56 -12.37 -4.53
C GLN A 243 -11.20 -11.06 -5.00
N ALA A 244 -12.42 -10.73 -4.54
CA ALA A 244 -13.07 -9.46 -4.87
C ALA A 244 -12.26 -8.23 -4.42
N LEU A 245 -11.72 -8.28 -3.20
CA LEU A 245 -10.88 -7.22 -2.63
C LEU A 245 -9.48 -7.22 -3.24
N THR A 246 -8.86 -8.40 -3.38
CA THR A 246 -7.52 -8.57 -3.95
C THR A 246 -7.46 -8.10 -5.41
N ASP A 247 -8.48 -8.41 -6.21
CA ASP A 247 -8.59 -7.93 -7.60
C ASP A 247 -8.63 -6.40 -7.72
N ALA A 248 -9.18 -5.71 -6.71
CA ALA A 248 -9.35 -4.27 -6.69
C ALA A 248 -8.07 -3.51 -6.26
N VAL A 249 -7.20 -4.15 -5.48
CA VAL A 249 -5.87 -3.59 -5.10
C VAL A 249 -4.73 -4.04 -6.00
N ALA A 250 -4.96 -5.03 -6.88
CA ALA A 250 -3.97 -5.56 -7.82
C ALA A 250 -3.40 -4.48 -8.79
N PRO A 251 -2.19 -4.70 -9.36
CA PRO A 251 -1.59 -3.75 -10.30
C PRO A 251 -2.46 -3.50 -11.55
N THR A 252 -2.38 -2.28 -12.11
CA THR A 252 -3.00 -2.00 -13.41
C THR A 252 -2.16 -2.60 -14.54
N THR A 253 -2.60 -3.71 -15.14
CA THR A 253 -2.14 -4.07 -16.48
C THR A 253 -2.85 -3.18 -17.51
N PRO A 254 -2.20 -2.83 -18.64
CA PRO A 254 -2.85 -2.04 -19.70
C PRO A 254 -4.15 -2.68 -20.23
N GLU A 255 -4.23 -4.01 -20.20
CA GLU A 255 -5.41 -4.79 -20.61
C GLU A 255 -6.61 -4.59 -19.65
N ARG A 256 -6.36 -4.46 -18.33
CA ARG A 256 -7.42 -4.21 -17.34
C ARG A 256 -8.11 -2.85 -17.50
N ARG A 257 -7.60 -1.93 -18.33
CA ARG A 257 -8.29 -0.67 -18.68
C ARG A 257 -9.51 -0.85 -19.60
N PHE A 258 -9.67 -2.01 -20.24
CA PHE A 258 -10.81 -2.30 -21.13
C PHE A 258 -11.75 -3.35 -20.54
N VAL A 259 -12.76 -2.88 -19.79
CA VAL A 259 -13.90 -3.73 -19.41
C VAL A 259 -14.59 -4.21 -20.69
N ARG A 260 -14.76 -5.54 -20.81
CA ARG A 260 -15.18 -6.23 -22.05
C ARG A 260 -16.69 -6.08 -22.32
N GLY A 261 -17.10 -4.85 -22.61
CA GLY A 261 -18.49 -4.46 -22.91
C GLY A 261 -18.67 -2.98 -23.27
N SER A 262 -17.74 -2.11 -22.87
CA SER A 262 -17.83 -0.66 -23.07
C SER A 262 -17.78 -0.24 -24.54
N ARG A 263 -18.94 -0.02 -25.16
CA ARG A 263 -19.07 0.60 -26.50
C ARG A 263 -18.73 2.09 -26.45
N VAL A 264 -17.44 2.42 -26.45
CA VAL A 264 -16.97 3.82 -26.54
C VAL A 264 -17.38 4.43 -27.88
N ARG A 265 -18.41 5.30 -27.87
CA ARG A 265 -18.72 6.17 -29.01
C ARG A 265 -17.75 7.35 -29.00
N VAL A 266 -16.72 7.29 -29.84
CA VAL A 266 -15.82 8.43 -30.08
C VAL A 266 -16.59 9.50 -30.87
N ALA A 267 -17.16 10.47 -30.17
CA ALA A 267 -17.84 11.61 -30.77
C ALA A 267 -16.81 12.69 -31.15
N THR A 268 -16.25 12.59 -32.35
CA THR A 268 -15.28 13.58 -32.86
C THR A 268 -15.95 14.95 -33.05
N ARG A 269 -15.55 15.93 -32.24
CA ARG A 269 -15.69 17.37 -32.54
C ARG A 269 -14.29 18.00 -32.59
N PRO A 270 -13.99 18.86 -33.56
CA PRO A 270 -12.70 19.53 -33.64
C PRO A 270 -12.54 20.52 -32.49
N TRP A 271 -11.37 20.51 -31.84
CA TRP A 271 -11.04 21.42 -30.76
C TRP A 271 -10.09 22.51 -31.27
N ALA A 272 -10.28 23.76 -30.82
CA ALA A 272 -9.48 24.89 -31.25
C ALA A 272 -8.13 24.93 -30.50
N ALA A 273 -7.09 25.43 -31.17
CA ALA A 273 -5.69 25.27 -30.77
C ALA A 273 -5.34 25.80 -29.36
N GLY A 274 -4.47 25.03 -28.67
CA GLY A 274 -3.91 25.36 -27.35
C GLY A 274 -2.40 25.08 -27.22
N GLY A 275 -1.66 24.98 -28.34
CA GLY A 275 -0.21 24.70 -28.36
C GLY A 275 0.42 25.11 -29.68
N ARG A 276 1.70 25.53 -29.67
CA ARG A 276 2.38 26.10 -30.86
C ARG A 276 3.22 25.06 -31.61
N GLY A 277 2.56 24.23 -32.41
CA GLY A 277 3.18 23.56 -33.55
C GLY A 277 2.64 24.18 -34.85
N VAL A 278 3.48 24.35 -35.87
CA VAL A 278 3.00 24.79 -37.20
C VAL A 278 2.63 23.55 -38.01
N VAL A 279 1.33 23.37 -38.24
CA VAL A 279 0.81 22.42 -39.23
C VAL A 279 1.21 22.93 -40.61
N THR A 280 1.99 22.16 -41.36
CA THR A 280 2.47 22.54 -42.69
C THR A 280 1.60 22.00 -43.82
N ASN A 281 0.92 20.85 -43.60
CA ASN A 281 -0.11 20.30 -44.50
C ASN A 281 -1.17 19.53 -43.71
N ALA A 282 -2.35 19.39 -44.32
CA ALA A 282 -3.47 18.59 -43.82
C ALA A 282 -3.95 17.65 -44.94
N HIS A 283 -4.08 16.36 -44.63
CA HIS A 283 -4.43 15.31 -45.59
C HIS A 283 -5.90 14.90 -45.48
N SER A 284 -6.46 14.37 -46.57
CA SER A 284 -7.89 14.04 -46.67
C SER A 284 -8.33 12.82 -45.85
N ASP A 285 -7.39 12.08 -45.26
CA ASP A 285 -7.63 11.01 -44.28
C ASP A 285 -7.70 11.50 -42.82
N GLY A 286 -7.46 12.79 -42.59
CA GLY A 286 -7.43 13.40 -41.25
C GLY A 286 -6.05 13.40 -40.57
N THR A 287 -4.98 13.04 -41.30
CA THR A 287 -3.60 13.19 -40.82
C THR A 287 -3.04 14.59 -41.13
N TYR A 288 -2.01 15.00 -40.38
CA TYR A 288 -1.41 16.35 -40.46
C TYR A 288 0.11 16.26 -40.38
N ASP A 289 0.79 17.01 -41.24
CA ASP A 289 2.24 17.22 -41.13
C ASP A 289 2.51 18.38 -40.18
N VAL A 290 3.33 18.16 -39.16
CA VAL A 290 3.71 19.18 -38.16
C VAL A 290 5.22 19.27 -38.10
N ASN A 291 5.75 20.48 -38.22
CA ASN A 291 7.19 20.73 -38.15
C ASN A 291 7.55 21.42 -36.84
N LEU A 292 8.58 20.94 -36.14
CA LEU A 292 9.02 21.45 -34.84
C LEU A 292 10.37 22.17 -34.99
N THR A 293 10.39 23.46 -34.63
CA THR A 293 11.62 24.27 -34.59
C THR A 293 12.08 24.45 -33.15
N GLU A 294 13.34 24.11 -32.86
CA GLU A 294 13.96 24.32 -31.55
C GLU A 294 14.10 25.81 -31.20
N ALA A 295 13.97 26.14 -29.91
CA ALA A 295 14.19 27.48 -29.38
C ALA A 295 15.24 27.44 -28.25
N ASN A 296 16.40 28.04 -28.49
CA ASN A 296 17.50 28.08 -27.52
C ASN A 296 17.25 29.14 -26.43
N GLY A 297 17.46 28.78 -25.15
CA GLY A 297 17.31 29.71 -24.01
C GLY A 297 17.60 29.09 -22.64
N PHE A 298 18.88 29.06 -22.24
CA PHE A 298 19.36 28.69 -20.89
C PHE A 298 19.50 29.95 -20.00
N PRO A 299 19.52 29.89 -18.64
CA PRO A 299 20.48 29.06 -17.87
C PRO A 299 20.09 28.47 -16.48
N THR A 300 20.71 27.33 -16.12
CA THR A 300 21.19 26.90 -14.77
C THR A 300 20.19 26.80 -13.58
N HIS A 301 20.23 25.84 -12.64
CA HIS A 301 21.02 24.62 -12.31
C HIS A 301 20.26 23.88 -11.17
N PRO A 302 20.59 22.63 -10.75
CA PRO A 302 20.98 21.46 -11.52
C PRO A 302 20.16 20.19 -11.14
N HIS A 303 19.70 19.39 -12.11
CA HIS A 303 19.15 18.05 -11.83
C HIS A 303 20.25 16.97 -11.87
N VAL A 304 20.12 15.95 -11.01
CA VAL A 304 20.86 14.68 -11.17
C VAL A 304 20.18 13.88 -12.27
N VAL A 305 20.82 13.76 -13.44
CA VAL A 305 20.31 13.01 -14.59
C VAL A 305 20.86 11.58 -14.55
N SER A 306 19.98 10.60 -14.35
CA SER A 306 20.30 9.17 -14.50
C SER A 306 20.07 8.73 -15.95
N TRP A 307 21.16 8.49 -16.69
CA TRP A 307 21.11 7.99 -18.07
C TRP A 307 20.88 6.48 -18.12
N ALA A 308 19.87 6.02 -18.87
CA ALA A 308 19.75 4.62 -19.28
C ALA A 308 19.00 4.44 -20.61
N TYR A 309 19.75 4.10 -21.66
CA TYR A 309 19.34 3.33 -22.85
C TYR A 309 18.08 3.71 -23.66
N LEU A 310 18.32 4.17 -24.89
CA LEU A 310 17.73 3.55 -26.10
C LEU A 310 18.69 3.70 -27.30
N LYS A 311 18.91 2.62 -28.07
CA LYS A 311 19.71 2.62 -29.31
C LYS A 311 18.81 2.89 -30.52
N ARG A 312 19.33 3.59 -31.54
CA ARG A 312 19.42 3.02 -32.90
C ARG A 312 20.31 3.80 -33.86
N ASP A 313 20.81 3.07 -34.84
CA ASP A 313 21.62 3.52 -35.96
C ASP A 313 20.74 4.04 -37.11
N GLN A 314 21.29 4.94 -37.93
CA GLN A 314 20.99 4.99 -39.37
C GLN A 314 22.25 5.41 -40.15
N GLU A 315 22.36 4.92 -41.39
CA GLU A 315 23.61 4.90 -42.15
C GLU A 315 23.79 6.13 -43.06
N VAL A 316 25.01 6.65 -43.17
CA VAL A 316 25.53 7.21 -44.43
C VAL A 316 27.04 6.93 -44.57
N GLY A 317 27.44 6.14 -45.57
CA GLY A 317 28.65 6.40 -46.37
C GLY A 317 30.02 5.89 -45.91
N GLY A 318 30.36 4.66 -46.32
CA GLY A 318 31.58 4.44 -47.13
C GLY A 318 32.84 3.82 -46.51
N GLY A 319 33.41 2.82 -47.22
CA GLY A 319 34.85 2.56 -47.26
C GLY A 319 35.37 1.22 -46.70
N HIS A 320 35.60 0.25 -47.61
CA HIS A 320 36.57 -0.86 -47.56
C HIS A 320 36.66 -1.75 -46.29
N ALA A 321 36.28 -3.04 -46.37
CA ALA A 321 37.16 -4.21 -46.68
C ALA A 321 38.02 -4.69 -45.48
N THR A 322 38.21 -5.99 -45.18
CA THR A 322 38.22 -7.22 -46.02
C THR A 322 37.63 -8.47 -45.31
N GLU A 323 37.33 -9.49 -46.11
CA GLU A 323 37.01 -10.90 -45.78
C GLU A 323 38.28 -11.73 -45.41
N PRO A 324 38.28 -13.08 -45.16
CA PRO A 324 37.20 -14.09 -45.20
C PRO A 324 37.17 -15.18 -44.06
N ALA A 325 36.21 -16.13 -44.20
CA ALA A 325 36.21 -17.54 -43.74
C ALA A 325 35.94 -17.86 -42.25
N SER A 326 35.21 -18.94 -41.87
CA SER A 326 34.84 -20.19 -42.60
C SER A 326 33.51 -20.83 -42.14
N GLU A 327 32.85 -21.57 -43.04
CA GLU A 327 31.70 -22.48 -42.81
C GLU A 327 32.20 -23.97 -42.67
N PRO A 328 31.41 -25.08 -42.81
CA PRO A 328 29.93 -25.28 -42.92
C PRO A 328 29.34 -26.46 -42.08
N GLY A 329 28.02 -26.72 -42.21
CA GLY A 329 27.39 -27.97 -41.72
C GLY A 329 25.89 -27.90 -41.33
N SER A 330 24.96 -27.38 -42.14
CA SER A 330 24.16 -28.12 -43.14
C SER A 330 23.14 -29.17 -42.63
N ALA A 331 21.84 -28.80 -42.50
CA ALA A 331 20.66 -29.68 -42.74
C ALA A 331 19.31 -28.91 -42.69
N GLN A 332 18.59 -28.85 -43.80
CA GLN A 332 17.16 -28.46 -43.99
C GLN A 332 16.68 -29.21 -45.26
N PRO A 333 15.46 -29.79 -45.30
CA PRO A 333 14.22 -29.05 -45.64
C PRO A 333 12.95 -29.59 -44.90
N THR A 334 11.69 -29.12 -45.02
CA THR A 334 11.02 -28.07 -45.84
C THR A 334 9.75 -27.55 -45.11
N ASP A 335 9.13 -26.48 -45.61
CA ASP A 335 7.88 -25.82 -45.16
C ASP A 335 6.61 -26.71 -45.20
N VAL A 336 5.49 -26.38 -44.53
CA VAL A 336 4.32 -25.55 -45.01
C VAL A 336 3.21 -25.67 -43.93
N TYR A 337 2.33 -24.72 -43.53
CA TYR A 337 2.06 -23.29 -43.84
C TYR A 337 1.25 -22.62 -42.68
N GLY A 338 1.31 -21.29 -42.53
CA GLY A 338 0.23 -20.43 -42.01
C GLY A 338 0.01 -20.33 -40.47
N SER A 339 -0.42 -19.21 -39.89
CA SER A 339 -0.78 -17.88 -40.41
C SER A 339 -0.27 -16.74 -39.50
N ALA A 340 -0.27 -15.48 -39.99
CA ALA A 340 0.47 -14.38 -39.38
C ALA A 340 -0.40 -13.33 -38.65
N LEU A 341 0.18 -12.65 -37.65
CA LEU A 341 -0.32 -11.40 -37.07
C LEU A 341 0.82 -10.36 -36.97
N PRO A 342 0.66 -9.12 -37.48
CA PRO A 342 1.72 -8.12 -37.50
C PRO A 342 1.81 -7.29 -36.21
N ARG A 343 3.03 -6.89 -35.85
CA ARG A 343 3.30 -5.90 -34.79
C ARG A 343 3.02 -4.47 -35.28
N ARG A 344 2.61 -3.57 -34.38
CA ARG A 344 2.80 -2.12 -34.53
C ARG A 344 3.24 -1.48 -33.22
N ASN A 345 4.10 -0.47 -33.33
CA ASN A 345 4.56 0.35 -32.20
C ASN A 345 3.51 1.40 -31.82
N GLY A 346 3.55 1.87 -30.58
CA GLY A 346 2.85 3.06 -30.13
C GLY A 346 3.67 3.78 -29.06
N THR A 347 4.23 4.94 -29.40
CA THR A 347 4.81 5.88 -28.43
C THR A 347 3.75 6.92 -28.11
N LEU A 348 3.56 7.24 -26.83
CA LEU A 348 2.64 8.29 -26.40
C LEU A 348 3.39 9.31 -25.54
N VAL A 349 3.25 10.59 -25.88
CA VAL A 349 3.72 11.71 -25.06
C VAL A 349 2.62 12.08 -24.07
N VAL A 350 2.99 12.41 -22.84
CA VAL A 350 2.08 12.94 -21.81
C VAL A 350 2.56 14.34 -21.45
N ASP A 351 1.62 15.29 -21.44
CA ASP A 351 1.86 16.69 -21.12
C ASP A 351 1.15 17.04 -19.78
N ILE A 352 1.65 18.03 -19.04
CA ILE A 352 1.19 18.38 -17.69
C ILE A 352 0.93 19.89 -17.62
N ALA A 353 -0.19 20.29 -17.02
CA ALA A 353 -0.59 21.70 -16.90
C ALA A 353 -1.06 22.05 -15.48
N ASP A 354 -0.48 23.11 -14.91
CA ASP A 354 -0.92 23.77 -13.68
C ASP A 354 -2.15 24.70 -13.92
N GLY A 355 -2.82 25.13 -12.85
CA GLY A 355 -4.16 25.75 -12.89
C GLY A 355 -4.30 27.23 -12.45
N TYR A 356 -5.51 27.54 -11.94
CA TYR A 356 -6.07 28.85 -11.51
C TYR A 356 -6.48 29.86 -12.62
N GLY A 357 -7.66 30.50 -12.52
CA GLY A 357 -7.98 31.61 -13.46
C GLY A 357 -9.35 32.32 -13.59
N SER A 358 -10.37 32.14 -12.72
CA SER A 358 -11.56 33.06 -12.57
C SER A 358 -12.66 33.18 -13.68
N ALA A 359 -13.82 33.73 -13.26
CA ALA A 359 -14.97 34.28 -14.02
C ALA A 359 -16.03 33.33 -14.68
N LEU A 360 -17.26 33.87 -14.83
CA LEU A 360 -18.54 33.25 -15.25
C LEU A 360 -19.02 33.87 -16.60
N PRO A 361 -20.09 33.38 -17.31
CA PRO A 361 -21.16 32.43 -16.89
C PRO A 361 -21.65 31.35 -17.90
N ARG A 362 -22.32 30.31 -17.36
CA ARG A 362 -23.41 29.48 -17.94
C ARG A 362 -23.35 29.05 -19.43
N SER A 363 -23.12 27.76 -19.68
CA SER A 363 -24.19 26.77 -19.98
C SER A 363 -23.66 25.38 -20.38
N ASN A 364 -24.51 24.35 -20.24
CA ASN A 364 -24.42 23.00 -20.81
C ASN A 364 -23.17 22.13 -20.53
N GLY A 365 -23.19 21.46 -19.37
CA GLY A 365 -23.09 20.00 -19.36
C GLY A 365 -21.72 19.35 -19.53
N THR A 366 -20.72 19.75 -18.75
CA THR A 366 -19.49 18.95 -18.57
C THR A 366 -19.76 17.80 -17.60
N LEU A 367 -19.61 16.55 -18.04
CA LEU A 367 -19.40 15.43 -17.11
C LEU A 367 -17.95 15.50 -16.63
N VAL A 368 -17.72 16.22 -15.54
CA VAL A 368 -16.43 16.20 -14.85
C VAL A 368 -16.33 14.84 -14.14
N VAL A 369 -15.59 13.91 -14.74
CA VAL A 369 -15.09 12.74 -14.00
C VAL A 369 -13.87 13.23 -13.24
N ASP A 370 -14.11 13.81 -12.07
CA ASP A 370 -13.07 14.13 -11.10
C ASP A 370 -12.47 12.82 -10.60
N MET A 371 -11.48 12.31 -11.33
CA MET A 371 -10.53 11.32 -10.81
C MET A 371 -9.57 12.03 -9.86
N VAL A 372 -10.10 12.55 -8.75
CA VAL A 372 -9.29 12.73 -7.55
C VAL A 372 -8.83 11.33 -7.20
N ALA A 373 -7.54 11.06 -7.41
CA ALA A 373 -6.91 9.82 -7.02
C ALA A 373 -6.69 9.85 -5.51
N GLU A 374 -7.80 9.85 -4.75
CA GLU A 374 -7.76 9.68 -3.31
C GLU A 374 -7.25 8.27 -3.03
N SER A 375 -6.02 8.20 -2.52
CA SER A 375 -5.48 7.02 -1.85
C SER A 375 -6.34 6.69 -0.63
N CYS A 376 -6.14 5.50 -0.05
CA CYS A 376 -6.27 5.38 1.41
C CYS A 376 -5.15 6.24 2.05
N ASP A 377 -5.26 7.57 1.98
CA ASP A 377 -4.23 8.49 2.45
C ASP A 377 -4.18 8.39 3.97
N VAL A 378 -3.06 7.86 4.49
CA VAL A 378 -2.72 7.95 5.90
C VAL A 378 -2.09 9.33 6.10
N PRO A 379 -2.83 10.35 6.59
CA PRO A 379 -2.30 11.71 6.63
C PRO A 379 -1.27 11.76 7.75
N GLN A 380 -0.08 12.30 7.49
CA GLN A 380 1.03 12.35 8.46
C GLN A 380 0.75 13.18 9.73
N ASN A 381 -0.48 13.66 9.92
CA ASN A 381 -0.97 14.46 11.04
C ASN A 381 -2.29 13.93 11.67
N GLY A 382 -2.55 12.62 11.62
CA GLY A 382 -3.54 11.96 12.50
C GLY A 382 -5.02 12.35 12.29
N SER A 383 -5.36 12.96 11.15
CA SER A 383 -6.74 13.29 10.78
C SER A 383 -7.41 12.09 10.10
N HIS A 384 -7.91 11.14 10.91
CA HIS A 384 -8.48 9.85 10.47
C HIS A 384 -9.82 9.97 9.71
N ASN A 385 -9.81 10.61 8.54
CA ASN A 385 -10.93 10.64 7.60
C ASN A 385 -10.87 9.41 6.67
N GLY A 386 -11.08 8.21 7.22
CA GLY A 386 -11.01 6.92 6.50
C GLY A 386 -12.15 6.65 5.50
N TRP A 387 -12.51 7.62 4.66
CA TRP A 387 -13.65 7.56 3.73
C TRP A 387 -13.22 7.43 2.25
N ALA A 388 -11.91 7.53 2.00
CA ALA A 388 -11.27 7.78 0.72
C ALA A 388 -10.68 6.53 0.01
N CYS A 389 -10.90 5.32 0.54
CA CYS A 389 -10.24 4.11 0.01
C CYS A 389 -10.75 3.70 -1.39
N GLY A 390 -10.12 4.21 -2.44
CA GLY A 390 -10.55 4.08 -3.85
C GLY A 390 -10.76 2.65 -4.37
N TYR A 391 -10.13 1.64 -3.77
CA TYR A 391 -10.36 0.23 -4.15
C TYR A 391 -11.75 -0.29 -3.72
N LEU A 392 -12.38 0.33 -2.71
CA LEU A 392 -13.75 0.07 -2.26
C LEU A 392 -14.77 0.78 -3.16
N THR A 393 -14.68 0.49 -4.46
CA THR A 393 -15.66 0.89 -5.47
C THR A 393 -17.01 0.19 -5.22
N PRO A 394 -18.12 0.71 -5.78
CA PRO A 394 -19.41 0.02 -5.72
C PRO A 394 -19.37 -1.42 -6.27
N HIS A 395 -18.68 -1.64 -7.40
CA HIS A 395 -18.47 -2.97 -7.97
C HIS A 395 -17.72 -3.91 -7.02
N THR A 396 -16.60 -3.46 -6.43
CA THR A 396 -15.83 -4.23 -5.45
C THR A 396 -16.71 -4.61 -4.25
N THR A 397 -17.45 -3.63 -3.73
CA THR A 397 -18.28 -3.76 -2.52
C THR A 397 -19.44 -4.73 -2.74
N LEU A 398 -20.15 -4.62 -3.87
CA LEU A 398 -21.27 -5.52 -4.21
C LEU A 398 -20.80 -6.94 -4.51
N ARG A 399 -19.65 -7.12 -5.19
CA ARG A 399 -19.03 -8.43 -5.40
C ARG A 399 -18.63 -9.09 -4.06
N ALA A 400 -18.04 -8.32 -3.15
CA ALA A 400 -17.67 -8.79 -1.81
C ALA A 400 -18.90 -9.16 -0.95
N LEU A 401 -19.96 -8.34 -0.98
CA LEU A 401 -21.23 -8.60 -0.31
C LEU A 401 -21.90 -9.89 -0.80
N ARG A 402 -22.04 -10.07 -2.12
CA ARG A 402 -22.66 -11.28 -2.71
C ARG A 402 -21.93 -12.56 -2.28
N ALA A 403 -20.60 -12.52 -2.21
CA ALA A 403 -19.80 -13.64 -1.72
C ALA A 403 -20.05 -13.92 -0.21
N GLN A 404 -20.08 -12.90 0.65
CA GLN A 404 -20.40 -13.08 2.08
C GLN A 404 -21.85 -13.58 2.31
N LEU A 405 -22.79 -13.17 1.47
CA LEU A 405 -24.19 -13.65 1.52
C LEU A 405 -24.32 -15.11 1.07
N ALA A 406 -23.60 -15.52 0.02
CA ALA A 406 -23.52 -16.92 -0.40
C ALA A 406 -22.86 -17.81 0.68
N ALA A 407 -21.80 -17.30 1.33
CA ALA A 407 -21.20 -17.94 2.50
C ALA A 407 -22.23 -18.12 3.63
N ALA A 408 -23.03 -17.09 3.93
CA ALA A 408 -24.04 -17.13 4.99
C ALA A 408 -25.24 -18.05 4.67
N ALA A 409 -25.58 -18.19 3.39
CA ALA A 409 -26.64 -19.07 2.90
C ALA A 409 -26.18 -20.54 2.69
N THR A 410 -24.90 -20.84 2.93
CA THR A 410 -24.34 -22.18 2.68
C THR A 410 -25.02 -23.25 3.57
N PRO A 411 -25.57 -24.34 3.00
CA PRO A 411 -26.22 -25.39 3.78
C PRO A 411 -25.21 -26.23 4.59
N GLY A 412 -25.66 -26.78 5.72
CA GLY A 412 -24.87 -27.73 6.52
C GLY A 412 -23.78 -27.11 7.41
N LEU A 413 -23.67 -25.78 7.48
CA LEU A 413 -22.75 -25.13 8.42
C LEU A 413 -23.13 -25.43 9.89
N THR A 414 -22.13 -25.76 10.70
CA THR A 414 -22.29 -25.78 12.17
C THR A 414 -22.56 -24.37 12.70
N ALA A 415 -23.18 -24.27 13.88
CA ALA A 415 -23.43 -22.98 14.53
C ALA A 415 -22.15 -22.12 14.71
N ALA A 416 -21.00 -22.76 14.94
CA ALA A 416 -19.70 -22.10 15.03
C ALA A 416 -19.21 -21.57 13.67
N GLN A 417 -19.33 -22.36 12.59
CA GLN A 417 -19.00 -21.89 11.23
C GLN A 417 -19.93 -20.75 10.79
N ALA A 418 -21.24 -20.88 11.01
CA ALA A 418 -22.20 -19.83 10.70
C ALA A 418 -21.94 -18.54 11.49
N ALA A 419 -21.46 -18.63 12.74
CA ALA A 419 -21.01 -17.46 13.50
C ALA A 419 -19.75 -16.82 12.88
N ARG A 420 -18.72 -17.63 12.53
CA ARG A 420 -17.50 -17.15 11.86
C ARG A 420 -17.80 -16.43 10.54
N VAL A 421 -18.71 -16.97 9.73
CA VAL A 421 -19.16 -16.33 8.48
C VAL A 421 -19.83 -14.98 8.76
N ARG A 422 -20.69 -14.88 9.78
CA ARG A 422 -21.28 -13.59 10.18
C ARG A 422 -20.24 -12.58 10.67
N ARG A 423 -19.19 -13.02 11.39
CA ARG A 423 -18.05 -12.15 11.78
C ARG A 423 -17.32 -11.62 10.54
N SER A 424 -16.95 -12.48 9.59
CA SER A 424 -16.23 -12.06 8.38
C SER A 424 -17.04 -11.17 7.43
N ALA A 425 -18.37 -11.19 7.52
CA ALA A 425 -19.23 -10.30 6.74
C ALA A 425 -19.29 -8.86 7.28
N LEU A 426 -18.94 -8.62 8.56
CA LEU A 426 -19.09 -7.31 9.21
C LEU A 426 -18.44 -6.15 8.44
N PRO A 427 -17.20 -6.26 7.90
CA PRO A 427 -16.59 -5.14 7.18
C PRO A 427 -17.33 -4.79 5.87
N SER A 428 -17.85 -5.79 5.15
CA SER A 428 -18.67 -5.54 3.96
C SER A 428 -20.00 -4.87 4.32
N TYR A 429 -20.66 -5.29 5.40
CA TYR A 429 -21.89 -4.68 5.88
C TYR A 429 -21.67 -3.23 6.34
N TYR A 430 -20.56 -2.94 7.04
CA TYR A 430 -20.21 -1.59 7.46
C TYR A 430 -20.00 -0.66 6.26
N VAL A 431 -19.19 -1.07 5.27
CA VAL A 431 -18.97 -0.29 4.03
C VAL A 431 -20.28 -0.12 3.26
N ALA A 432 -21.15 -1.15 3.21
CA ALA A 432 -22.45 -1.06 2.53
C ALA A 432 -23.40 -0.04 3.17
N LEU A 433 -23.43 0.01 4.51
CA LEU A 433 -24.24 0.94 5.27
C LEU A 433 -23.71 2.38 5.16
N VAL A 434 -22.39 2.56 5.18
CA VAL A 434 -21.71 3.84 4.96
C VAL A 434 -21.97 4.36 3.55
N LYS A 435 -21.66 3.57 2.51
CA LYS A 435 -21.76 3.95 1.10
C LYS A 435 -23.16 3.76 0.49
N TRP A 436 -24.22 3.65 1.30
CA TRP A 436 -25.54 3.19 0.84
C TRP A 436 -26.06 3.92 -0.42
N GLU A 437 -26.06 5.26 -0.40
CA GLU A 437 -26.56 6.04 -1.54
C GLU A 437 -25.65 5.95 -2.78
N GLU A 438 -24.33 5.85 -2.59
CA GLU A 438 -23.35 5.60 -3.67
C GLU A 438 -23.64 4.25 -4.35
N LEU A 439 -23.86 3.19 -3.56
CA LEU A 439 -24.16 1.86 -4.06
C LEU A 439 -25.52 1.80 -4.79
N ARG A 440 -26.57 2.40 -4.22
CA ARG A 440 -27.91 2.44 -4.81
C ARG A 440 -27.92 3.26 -6.11
N ALA A 441 -27.27 4.43 -6.12
CA ALA A 441 -27.13 5.25 -7.31
C ALA A 441 -26.30 4.57 -8.40
N TRP A 442 -25.24 3.84 -8.03
CA TRP A 442 -24.42 3.09 -8.99
C TRP A 442 -25.20 1.94 -9.63
N VAL A 443 -25.92 1.12 -8.86
CA VAL A 443 -26.76 0.04 -9.41
C VAL A 443 -27.86 0.61 -10.33
N ALA A 444 -28.50 1.73 -9.96
CA ALA A 444 -29.49 2.39 -10.81
C ALA A 444 -28.90 2.97 -12.13
N GLN A 445 -27.57 3.09 -12.25
CA GLN A 445 -26.87 3.55 -13.45
C GLN A 445 -26.32 2.39 -14.32
N HIS A 446 -26.41 1.14 -13.84
CA HIS A 446 -25.88 -0.07 -14.50
C HIS A 446 -27.02 -1.07 -14.72
N PRO A 447 -27.82 -0.94 -15.81
CA PRO A 447 -29.01 -1.77 -16.04
C PRO A 447 -28.73 -3.27 -16.18
N GLU A 448 -27.48 -3.67 -16.45
CA GLU A 448 -27.05 -5.06 -16.39
C GLU A 448 -27.06 -5.65 -14.96
N LEU A 449 -27.26 -4.80 -13.95
CA LEU A 449 -27.44 -5.13 -12.53
C LEU A 449 -28.86 -4.76 -12.03
N GLU A 450 -29.82 -4.48 -12.93
CA GLU A 450 -31.20 -4.18 -12.55
C GLU A 450 -31.84 -5.40 -11.87
N GLY A 451 -32.27 -5.22 -10.61
CA GLY A 451 -32.76 -6.30 -9.74
C GLY A 451 -31.67 -7.09 -8.99
N ASP A 452 -30.38 -6.85 -9.26
CA ASP A 452 -29.24 -7.50 -8.60
C ASP A 452 -28.77 -6.71 -7.34
N TRP A 453 -29.72 -6.15 -6.59
CA TRP A 453 -29.45 -5.55 -5.27
C TRP A 453 -29.40 -6.65 -4.21
N PRO A 454 -28.26 -6.90 -3.55
CA PRO A 454 -28.06 -8.12 -2.75
C PRO A 454 -28.53 -7.99 -1.29
N LEU A 455 -29.09 -6.85 -0.89
CA LEU A 455 -29.48 -6.53 0.49
C LEU A 455 -30.98 -6.23 0.58
N PRO A 456 -31.59 -6.24 1.78
CA PRO A 456 -32.89 -5.61 2.02
C PRO A 456 -33.00 -4.21 1.41
N GLU A 457 -34.19 -3.83 0.95
CA GLU A 457 -34.46 -2.51 0.37
C GLU A 457 -34.32 -1.36 1.38
N ALA A 458 -34.61 -1.61 2.66
CA ALA A 458 -34.49 -0.62 3.72
C ALA A 458 -33.11 -0.68 4.38
N LYS A 459 -32.34 0.43 4.30
CA LYS A 459 -31.06 0.64 5.00
C LYS A 459 -31.17 0.29 6.50
N GLU A 460 -32.30 0.63 7.10
CA GLU A 460 -32.66 0.32 8.49
C GLU A 460 -32.59 -1.19 8.83
N ALA A 461 -33.14 -2.04 7.96
CA ALA A 461 -33.12 -3.50 8.18
C ALA A 461 -31.69 -4.08 8.09
N VAL A 462 -30.85 -3.48 7.25
CA VAL A 462 -29.42 -3.85 7.14
C VAL A 462 -28.63 -3.36 8.36
N PHE A 463 -28.97 -2.17 8.88
CA PHE A 463 -28.37 -1.64 10.11
C PHE A 463 -28.68 -2.53 11.32
N GLU A 464 -29.94 -2.92 11.50
CA GLU A 464 -30.32 -3.83 12.59
C GLU A 464 -29.69 -5.23 12.44
N GLN A 465 -29.54 -5.76 11.21
CA GLN A 465 -28.79 -7.00 10.98
C GLN A 465 -27.30 -6.87 11.36
N PHE A 466 -26.67 -5.74 11.02
CA PHE A 466 -25.28 -5.45 11.33
C PHE A 466 -25.06 -5.25 12.84
N VAL A 467 -25.88 -4.43 13.50
CA VAL A 467 -25.83 -4.19 14.95
C VAL A 467 -26.15 -5.45 15.74
N GLY A 468 -27.14 -6.24 15.32
CA GLY A 468 -27.43 -7.55 15.92
C GLY A 468 -26.27 -8.53 15.80
N SER A 469 -25.52 -8.46 14.68
CA SER A 469 -24.30 -9.26 14.49
C SER A 469 -23.15 -8.77 15.36
N LEU A 470 -22.90 -7.46 15.46
CA LEU A 470 -21.91 -6.87 16.37
C LEU A 470 -22.18 -7.26 17.83
N LYS A 471 -23.42 -7.08 18.31
CA LYS A 471 -23.85 -7.43 19.68
C LYS A 471 -23.66 -8.92 20.03
N ALA A 472 -23.62 -9.82 19.03
CA ALA A 472 -23.36 -11.24 19.25
C ALA A 472 -21.88 -11.54 19.59
N PHE A 473 -20.94 -10.66 19.24
CA PHE A 473 -19.51 -10.82 19.47
C PHE A 473 -19.01 -9.85 20.55
N LYS A 474 -19.06 -10.27 21.81
CA LYS A 474 -18.77 -9.44 22.99
C LYS A 474 -17.39 -8.77 23.02
N GLY A 475 -16.42 -9.23 22.24
CA GLY A 475 -15.09 -8.64 22.15
C GLY A 475 -15.00 -7.44 21.20
N ILE A 476 -15.99 -7.18 20.35
CA ILE A 476 -15.95 -6.08 19.38
C ILE A 476 -16.26 -4.77 20.11
N THR A 477 -15.21 -4.13 20.63
CA THR A 477 -15.25 -2.89 21.41
C THR A 477 -15.16 -1.66 20.52
N LYS A 478 -14.54 -1.76 19.34
CA LYS A 478 -14.37 -0.68 18.36
C LYS A 478 -14.94 -1.04 16.99
N VAL A 479 -15.36 0.00 16.26
CA VAL A 479 -15.82 -0.08 14.87
C VAL A 479 -14.99 0.83 13.96
N ALA A 480 -14.59 2.02 14.46
CA ALA A 480 -13.63 2.91 13.83
C ALA A 480 -12.56 3.37 14.84
N GLY A 481 -11.39 3.78 14.35
CA GLY A 481 -10.23 4.11 15.17
C GLY A 481 -10.40 5.36 16.04
N GLU A 482 -11.23 6.31 15.59
CA GLU A 482 -11.49 7.60 16.25
C GLU A 482 -12.04 7.47 17.69
N SER A 483 -12.71 6.36 18.02
CA SER A 483 -13.35 6.19 19.32
C SER A 483 -12.42 5.56 20.34
N GLY A 484 -11.76 6.39 21.16
CA GLY A 484 -11.04 5.96 22.38
C GLY A 484 -11.96 5.43 23.50
N ALA A 485 -13.27 5.40 23.27
CA ALA A 485 -14.28 4.74 24.09
C ALA A 485 -15.03 3.70 23.24
N PRO A 486 -15.67 2.68 23.83
CA PRO A 486 -16.43 1.69 23.07
C PRO A 486 -17.56 2.32 22.25
N TRP A 487 -17.88 1.72 21.10
CA TRP A 487 -19.02 2.17 20.28
C TRP A 487 -20.35 2.01 21.03
N THR A 488 -21.28 2.93 20.76
CA THR A 488 -22.69 2.78 21.16
C THR A 488 -23.56 2.68 19.92
N GLU A 489 -24.73 2.05 20.04
CA GLU A 489 -25.67 1.92 18.93
C GLU A 489 -26.12 3.30 18.41
N THR A 490 -26.37 4.26 19.30
CA THR A 490 -26.69 5.65 18.93
C THR A 490 -25.57 6.30 18.13
N TRP A 491 -24.33 6.25 18.61
CA TRP A 491 -23.16 6.79 17.90
C TRP A 491 -22.96 6.14 16.52
N LEU A 492 -23.16 4.82 16.45
CA LEU A 492 -22.99 4.06 15.21
C LEU A 492 -24.13 4.36 14.21
N ARG A 493 -25.36 4.52 14.69
CA ARG A 493 -26.52 4.96 13.91
C ARG A 493 -26.28 6.37 13.37
N ASP A 494 -25.89 7.31 14.23
CA ASP A 494 -25.61 8.70 13.84
C ASP A 494 -24.53 8.77 12.76
N ARG A 495 -23.42 8.04 12.94
CA ARG A 495 -22.32 7.96 11.97
C ARG A 495 -22.73 7.36 10.62
N ILE A 496 -23.65 6.38 10.61
CA ILE A 496 -24.10 5.67 9.40
C ILE A 496 -25.24 6.41 8.65
N PHE A 497 -26.13 7.11 9.36
CA PHE A 497 -27.30 7.77 8.77
C PHE A 497 -27.13 9.27 8.55
N PHE A 498 -26.32 9.96 9.37
CA PHE A 498 -26.18 11.41 9.35
C PHE A 498 -24.72 11.90 9.12
N GLY A 499 -23.76 10.97 8.98
CA GLY A 499 -22.35 11.27 8.76
C GLY A 499 -21.61 11.63 10.05
N ASN A 500 -20.46 12.30 9.96
CA ASN A 500 -19.66 12.59 11.15
C ASN A 500 -20.25 13.78 11.95
N VAL A 501 -21.09 13.46 12.94
CA VAL A 501 -21.89 14.42 13.75
C VAL A 501 -21.04 15.33 14.67
N SER A 502 -19.71 15.22 14.64
CA SER A 502 -18.76 16.10 15.34
C SER A 502 -18.89 17.60 15.00
N THR A 503 -19.62 17.95 13.94
CA THR A 503 -19.97 19.33 13.56
C THR A 503 -21.29 19.83 14.17
N MET A 504 -22.17 18.97 14.68
CA MET A 504 -23.38 19.39 15.39
C MET A 504 -23.06 19.79 16.84
N LYS A 505 -22.66 21.06 16.97
CA LYS A 505 -22.66 21.92 18.16
C LYS A 505 -22.85 21.22 19.52
N ARG A 506 -21.83 21.31 20.38
CA ARG A 506 -22.06 21.47 21.82
C ARG A 506 -22.97 22.69 22.03
N GLY A 507 -24.16 22.46 22.56
CA GLY A 507 -25.13 23.47 23.01
C GLY A 507 -25.26 23.43 24.52
#